data_AF-A0A975LCI6-F1
#
_entry.id   AF-A0A975LCI6-F1
#
_cell.length_a   1.000
_cell.length_b   1.000
_cell.length_c   1.000
_cell.angle_alpha   90.00
_cell.angle_beta   90.00
_cell.angle_gamma   90.00
#
_symmetry.space_group_name_H-M   'P 1'
#
loop_
_entity.id
_entity.type
_entity.pdbx_description
1 polymer ?
#
loop_
_entity_poly.entity_id
_entity_poly.type
_entity_poly.pdbx_seq_one_letter_code
_entity_poly.pdbx_strand_id
1 'polypeptide(L)'
;MPVERSRGFWHLAVGTVFYVMIVGGMADYVEPGTRIAAHLGFWLLIGLAFLVSAARERRHDWAPRARWPWIAAAVGGAVTVEVLIVTLGSPAIIIGAVVLLALGAFFLMLVG
;
A
#
# COMPACT_ATOMS: atom_id res chain seq x y z
N MET A 1 -8.46 15.92 -24.45
CA MET A 1 -7.48 16.29 -23.41
C MET A 1 -6.34 15.28 -23.46
N PRO A 2 -5.07 15.70 -23.49
CA PRO A 2 -3.97 14.74 -23.36
C PRO A 2 -4.06 14.08 -21.98
N VAL A 3 -4.07 12.74 -21.93
CA VAL A 3 -4.08 12.01 -20.67
C VAL A 3 -2.69 12.13 -20.07
N GLU A 4 -2.56 13.01 -19.09
CA GLU A 4 -1.28 13.29 -18.45
C GLU A 4 -0.82 12.07 -17.64
N ARG A 5 0.42 11.64 -17.86
CA ARG A 5 1.00 10.46 -17.20
C ARG A 5 1.43 10.87 -15.79
N SER A 6 0.79 10.31 -14.76
CA SER A 6 1.21 10.50 -13.36
C SER A 6 2.71 10.26 -13.21
N ARG A 7 3.44 11.27 -12.70
CA ARG A 7 4.90 11.31 -12.70
C ARG A 7 5.55 10.72 -11.44
N GLY A 8 4.79 10.38 -10.40
CA GLY A 8 5.35 9.97 -9.10
C GLY A 8 4.85 8.61 -8.59
N PHE A 9 5.63 8.00 -7.71
CA PHE A 9 5.27 6.76 -7.00
C PHE A 9 4.68 7.02 -5.60
N TRP A 10 4.30 8.25 -5.29
CA TRP A 10 3.73 8.63 -3.99
C TRP A 10 2.49 7.82 -3.62
N HIS A 11 1.64 7.51 -4.60
CA HIS A 11 0.48 6.65 -4.40
C HIS A 11 0.87 5.24 -3.91
N LEU A 12 2.04 4.71 -4.31
CA LEU A 12 2.55 3.43 -3.82
C LEU A 12 3.01 3.54 -2.37
N ALA A 13 3.77 4.58 -2.02
CA ALA A 13 4.21 4.79 -0.65
C ALA A 13 3.01 4.93 0.30
N VAL A 14 2.02 5.74 -0.08
CA VAL A 14 0.77 5.91 0.68
C VAL A 14 0.04 4.58 0.80
N GLY A 15 -0.14 3.85 -0.31
CA GLY A 15 -0.81 2.54 -0.29
C GLY A 15 -0.11 1.53 0.60
N THR A 16 1.23 1.46 0.57
CA THR A 16 2.03 0.60 1.45
C THR A 16 1.87 0.97 2.91
N VAL A 17 1.90 2.26 3.26
CA VAL A 17 1.71 2.73 4.63
C VAL A 17 0.33 2.33 5.15
N PHE A 18 -0.74 2.59 4.37
CA PHE A 18 -2.09 2.18 4.75
C PHE A 18 -2.22 0.66 4.90
N TYR A 19 -1.62 -0.11 4.00
CA TYR A 19 -1.58 -1.57 4.09
C TYR A 19 -0.95 -2.03 5.42
N VAL A 20 0.22 -1.50 5.78
CA VAL A 20 0.91 -1.83 7.04
C VAL A 20 0.06 -1.47 8.25
N MET A 21 -0.56 -0.29 8.25
CA MET A 21 -1.39 0.17 9.37
C MET A 21 -2.61 -0.74 9.58
N ILE A 22 -3.29 -1.10 8.50
CA ILE A 22 -4.50 -1.94 8.55
C ILE A 22 -4.13 -3.37 8.98
N VAL A 23 -3.21 -4.02 8.26
CA VAL A 23 -2.85 -5.42 8.50
C VAL A 23 -2.12 -5.59 9.82
N GLY A 24 -1.22 -4.68 10.15
CA GLY A 24 -0.47 -4.71 11.40
C GLY A 24 -1.34 -4.40 12.61
N GLY A 25 -2.25 -3.42 12.50
CA GLY A 25 -3.15 -3.05 13.59
C GLY A 25 -4.21 -4.11 13.91
N MET A 26 -4.60 -4.94 12.93
CA MET A 26 -5.57 -6.01 13.16
C MET A 26 -4.95 -7.34 13.61
N ALA A 27 -3.63 -7.53 13.45
CA ALA A 27 -2.98 -8.84 13.49
C ALA A 27 -3.23 -9.65 14.78
N ASP A 28 -3.29 -9.00 15.94
CA ASP A 28 -3.51 -9.65 17.24
C ASP A 28 -5.00 -9.84 17.58
N TYR A 29 -5.91 -9.27 16.77
CA TYR A 29 -7.35 -9.24 17.05
C TYR A 29 -8.19 -10.05 16.05
N VAL A 30 -7.55 -10.63 15.03
CA VAL A 30 -8.22 -11.38 13.98
C VAL A 30 -7.64 -12.78 13.87
N GLU A 31 -8.48 -13.72 13.48
CA GLU A 31 -8.05 -15.08 13.27
C GLU A 31 -7.00 -15.16 12.16
N PRO A 32 -6.00 -16.06 12.28
CA PRO A 32 -4.98 -16.24 11.25
C PRO A 32 -5.54 -16.48 9.84
N GLY A 33 -6.68 -17.19 9.74
CA GLY A 33 -7.35 -17.45 8.47
C GLY A 33 -7.79 -16.16 7.76
N THR A 34 -8.35 -15.19 8.49
CA THR A 34 -8.72 -13.88 7.97
C THR A 34 -7.49 -13.10 7.49
N ARG A 35 -6.37 -13.20 8.21
CA ARG A 35 -5.11 -12.54 7.83
C ARG A 35 -4.52 -13.12 6.55
N ILE A 36 -4.58 -14.44 6.38
CA ILE A 36 -4.17 -15.11 5.14
C ILE A 36 -5.05 -14.66 3.97
N ALA A 37 -6.37 -14.64 4.15
CA ALA A 37 -7.30 -14.17 3.11
C ALA A 37 -7.03 -12.71 2.71
N ALA A 38 -6.72 -11.83 3.68
CA ALA A 38 -6.34 -10.45 3.40
C ALA A 38 -5.05 -10.34 2.57
N HIS A 39 -4.02 -11.14 2.89
CA HIS A 39 -2.78 -11.20 2.10
C HIS A 39 -3.04 -11.70 0.68
N LEU A 40 -3.85 -12.74 0.51
CA LEU A 40 -4.23 -13.26 -0.80
C LEU A 40 -4.99 -12.22 -1.61
N GLY A 41 -5.95 -11.53 -0.99
CA GLY A 41 -6.68 -10.41 -1.60
C GLY A 41 -5.76 -9.27 -2.02
N PHE A 42 -4.79 -8.92 -1.17
CA PHE A 42 -3.76 -7.92 -1.49
C PHE A 42 -2.95 -8.31 -2.73
N TRP A 43 -2.42 -9.52 -2.78
CA TRP A 43 -1.65 -9.99 -3.94
C TRP A 43 -2.49 -10.06 -5.22
N LEU A 44 -3.76 -10.44 -5.11
CA LEU A 44 -4.70 -10.41 -6.23
C LEU A 44 -4.91 -8.99 -6.76
N LEU A 45 -5.10 -8.00 -5.88
CA LEU A 45 -5.27 -6.60 -6.27
C LEU A 45 -4.00 -6.03 -6.94
N ILE A 46 -2.81 -6.40 -6.46
CA ILE A 46 -1.54 -6.04 -7.11
C ILE A 46 -1.47 -6.63 -8.53
N GLY A 47 -1.82 -7.91 -8.70
CA GLY A 47 -1.90 -8.55 -10.00
C GLY A 47 -2.89 -7.85 -10.93
N LEU A 48 -4.07 -7.49 -10.43
CA LEU A 48 -5.07 -6.76 -11.20
C LEU A 48 -4.57 -5.37 -11.61
N ALA A 49 -3.98 -4.61 -10.69
CA ALA A 49 -3.41 -3.30 -10.97
C ALA A 49 -2.31 -3.36 -12.05
N PHE A 50 -1.51 -4.43 -12.05
CA PHE A 50 -0.51 -4.68 -13.08
C PHE A 50 -1.14 -4.90 -14.45
N LEU A 51 -2.21 -5.70 -14.54
CA LEU A 51 -2.95 -5.97 -15.77
C LEU A 51 -3.62 -4.69 -16.30
N VAL A 52 -4.29 -3.94 -15.43
CA VAL A 52 -4.92 -2.65 -15.78
C VAL A 52 -3.87 -1.68 -16.31
N SER A 53 -2.72 -1.59 -15.66
CA SER A 53 -1.61 -0.72 -16.10
C SER A 53 -1.07 -1.14 -17.46
N ALA A 54 -0.85 -2.44 -17.68
CA ALA A 54 -0.39 -2.96 -18.98
C ALA A 54 -1.42 -2.73 -20.09
N ALA A 55 -2.71 -2.95 -19.81
CA ALA A 55 -3.78 -2.69 -20.77
C ALA A 55 -3.87 -1.20 -21.13
N ARG A 56 -3.68 -0.32 -20.16
CA ARG A 56 -3.67 1.13 -20.37
C ARG A 56 -2.47 1.59 -21.18
N GLU A 57 -1.29 1.04 -20.92
CA GLU A 57 -0.08 1.29 -21.72
C GLU A 57 -0.30 0.93 -23.19
N ARG A 58 -0.90 -0.23 -23.46
CA ARG A 58 -1.24 -0.67 -24.83
C ARG A 58 -2.31 0.20 -25.49
N ARG A 59 -3.34 0.62 -24.75
CA ARG A 59 -4.43 1.46 -25.29
C ARG A 59 -3.99 2.88 -25.66
N HIS A 60 -2.90 3.37 -25.08
CA HIS A 60 -2.41 4.72 -25.30
C HIS A 60 -1.01 4.76 -25.94
N ASP A 61 -0.51 3.62 -26.45
CA ASP A 61 0.84 3.46 -27.03
C ASP A 61 1.96 4.06 -26.17
N TRP A 62 1.82 3.93 -24.85
CA TRP A 62 2.83 4.43 -23.91
C TRP A 62 3.99 3.46 -23.82
N ALA A 63 5.22 3.99 -23.79
CA ALA A 63 6.40 3.21 -23.47
C ALA A 63 6.23 2.50 -22.11
N PRO A 64 6.55 1.19 -22.00
CA PRO A 64 6.41 0.41 -20.77
C PRO A 64 7.13 1.07 -19.60
N ARG A 65 6.44 1.18 -18.45
CA ARG A 65 7.05 1.71 -17.24
C ARG A 65 7.81 0.62 -16.47
N ALA A 66 8.79 1.06 -15.69
CA ALA A 66 9.44 0.20 -14.71
C ALA A 66 8.40 -0.34 -13.71
N ARG A 67 8.27 -1.66 -13.63
CA ARG A 67 7.32 -2.35 -12.74
C ARG A 67 7.90 -2.65 -11.36
N TRP A 68 9.23 -2.60 -11.21
CA TRP A 68 9.92 -2.88 -9.94
C TRP A 68 9.46 -2.01 -8.75
N PRO A 69 9.06 -0.73 -8.89
CA PRO A 69 8.61 0.06 -7.74
C PRO A 69 7.32 -0.49 -7.11
N TRP A 70 6.44 -1.06 -7.93
CA TRP A 70 5.21 -1.70 -7.47
C TRP A 70 5.52 -2.98 -6.70
N ILE A 71 6.43 -3.79 -7.25
CA ILE A 71 6.88 -5.03 -6.61
C ILE A 71 7.58 -4.71 -5.29
N ALA A 72 8.47 -3.73 -5.27
CA ALA A 72 9.18 -3.29 -4.08
C ALA A 72 8.23 -2.75 -3.01
N ALA A 73 7.23 -1.96 -3.39
CA ALA A 73 6.21 -1.46 -2.48
C ALA A 73 5.35 -2.59 -1.89
N ALA A 74 4.96 -3.58 -2.71
CA ALA A 74 4.14 -4.70 -2.28
C ALA A 74 4.91 -5.68 -1.37
N VAL A 75 6.08 -6.14 -1.81
CA VAL A 75 6.94 -7.04 -1.03
C VAL A 75 7.45 -6.32 0.23
N GLY A 76 7.92 -5.08 0.08
CA GLY A 76 8.42 -4.28 1.19
C GLY A 76 7.34 -4.04 2.24
N GLY A 77 6.12 -3.72 1.84
CA GLY A 77 4.98 -3.60 2.75
C GLY A 77 4.66 -4.89 3.50
N ALA A 78 4.57 -6.02 2.79
CA ALA A 78 4.29 -7.33 3.37
C ALA A 78 5.37 -7.78 4.37
N VAL A 79 6.65 -7.59 4.02
CA VAL A 79 7.76 -7.91 4.93
C VAL A 79 7.77 -6.98 6.13
N THR A 80 7.62 -5.67 5.90
CA THR A 80 7.63 -4.67 6.97
C THR A 80 6.53 -4.92 7.98
N VAL A 81 5.30 -5.22 7.53
CA VAL A 81 4.18 -5.42 8.46
C VAL A 81 4.40 -6.65 9.34
N GLU A 82 4.85 -7.78 8.79
CA GLU A 82 5.09 -8.98 9.58
C GLU A 82 6.25 -8.79 10.57
N VAL A 83 7.33 -8.09 10.17
CA VAL A 83 8.41 -7.72 11.08
C VAL A 83 7.89 -6.84 12.22
N LEU A 84 7.08 -5.82 11.92
CA LEU A 84 6.51 -4.93 12.93
C LEU A 84 5.57 -5.69 13.88
N ILE A 85 4.73 -6.59 13.37
CA ILE A 85 3.83 -7.42 14.19
C ILE A 85 4.67 -8.25 15.17
N VAL A 86 5.68 -8.97 14.68
CA VAL A 86 6.51 -9.85 15.51
C VAL A 86 7.33 -9.08 16.55
N THR A 87 7.75 -7.84 16.22
CA THR A 87 8.65 -7.06 17.09
C THR A 87 7.93 -6.14 18.07
N LEU A 88 6.78 -5.58 17.68
CA LEU A 88 6.09 -4.53 18.44
C LEU A 88 4.65 -4.88 18.83
N GLY A 89 4.02 -5.84 18.14
CA GLY A 89 2.60 -6.16 18.29
C GLY A 89 1.66 -5.10 17.69
N SER A 90 0.39 -5.46 17.55
CA SER A 90 -0.65 -4.60 16.98
C SER A 90 -0.88 -3.28 17.74
N PRO A 91 -0.86 -3.21 19.09
CA PRO A 91 -1.11 -1.96 19.81
C PRO A 91 -0.15 -0.83 19.44
N ALA A 92 1.14 -1.13 19.32
CA ALA A 92 2.15 -0.14 18.96
C ALA A 92 1.96 0.34 17.51
N ILE A 93 1.61 -0.56 16.60
CA ILE A 93 1.30 -0.21 15.20
C ILE A 93 0.07 0.68 15.13
N ILE A 94 -0.98 0.42 15.90
CA ILE A 94 -2.18 1.28 15.98
C ILE A 94 -1.81 2.68 16.46
N ILE A 95 -1.00 2.81 17.52
CA ILE A 95 -0.58 4.12 18.03
C ILE A 95 0.21 4.88 16.95
N GLY A 96 1.18 4.22 16.32
CA GLY A 96 1.94 4.80 15.22
C GLY A 96 1.06 5.21 14.05
N ALA A 97 0.07 4.39 13.71
CA ALA A 97 -0.92 4.67 12.67
C ALA A 97 -1.74 5.93 12.99
N VAL A 98 -2.27 6.05 14.21
CA VAL A 98 -3.02 7.22 14.66
C VAL A 98 -2.17 8.49 14.58
N VAL A 99 -0.90 8.43 15.02
CA VAL A 99 0.03 9.55 14.92
C VAL A 99 0.27 9.96 13.47
N LEU A 100 0.53 9.00 12.58
CA LEU A 100 0.75 9.27 11.15
C LEU A 100 -0.49 9.86 10.48
N LEU A 101 -1.70 9.37 10.80
CA LEU A 101 -2.95 9.93 10.30
C LEU A 101 -3.18 11.35 10.81
N ALA A 102 -2.92 11.61 12.09
CA ALA A 102 -3.06 12.94 12.68
C ALA A 102 -2.09 13.94 12.02
N LEU A 103 -0.83 13.55 11.81
CA LEU A 103 0.15 14.38 11.09
C LEU A 103 -0.27 14.60 9.63
N GLY A 104 -0.69 13.54 8.93
CA GLY A 104 -1.17 13.63 7.56
C GLY A 104 -2.35 14.58 7.43
N ALA A 105 -3.35 14.45 8.32
CA ALA A 105 -4.51 15.33 8.37
C ALA A 105 -4.10 16.78 8.67
N PHE A 106 -3.20 17.00 9.63
CA PHE A 106 -2.66 18.32 9.94
C PHE A 106 -1.99 18.97 8.73
N PHE A 107 -1.13 18.24 8.00
CA PHE A 107 -0.51 18.74 6.77
C PHE A 107 -1.53 19.05 5.68
N LEU A 108 -2.55 18.21 5.50
CA LEU A 108 -3.63 18.48 4.54
C LEU A 108 -4.36 19.78 4.88
N MET A 109 -4.66 20.02 6.17
CA MET A 109 -5.28 21.28 6.62
C MET A 109 -4.41 22.53 6.34
N LEU A 110 -3.08 22.38 6.33
CA LEU A 110 -2.17 23.49 6.01
C LEU A 110 -2.11 23.81 4.51
N VAL A 111 -2.33 22.82 3.64
CA VAL A 111 -2.16 22.96 2.19
C VAL A 111 -3.48 23.27 1.48
N GLY A 112 -4.63 22.91 2.06
CA GLY A 112 -5.97 23.17 1.52
C GLY A 112 -6.47 22.06 0.61
#